data_AF-A0A072PA26-F1
#
_entry.id   AF-A0A072PA26-F1
#
_cell.length_a   1.000
_cell.length_b   1.000
_cell.length_c   1.000
_cell.angle_alpha   90.00
_cell.angle_beta   90.00
_cell.angle_gamma   90.00
#
_symmetry.space_group_name_H-M   'P 1'
#
loop_
_entity.id
_entity.type
_entity.pdbx_description
1 polymer ?
#
loop_
_entity_poly.entity_id
_entity_poly.type
_entity_poly.pdbx_seq_one_letter_code
_entity_poly.pdbx_strand_id
1 'polypeptide(L)'
;MGTDALATVTSNPVDDGLVYGGSSTIAFVRSFTHGASELIQQPDSRTSKGNAGHLKTDRPVSAQPLPIMERDPASYLLPPRRSANDYVQCFWEYIHPLFPVLHKTSFMEKYSHLWSAEEGRDRDGDVSDVNENIFASTLNLVFAIGCQFSASVPAQNKVALAEDFYQRSRKIFVYDIFDSTSVSLVQMLLVSGVYLQSTRYASRCWNVIGLAIRTAQSLGLHLDVAKYRPENQLNKEMARRIWHTCLVLDKSVALSPM
;
A
#
# COMPACT_ATOMS: atom_id res chain seq x y z
N MET A 1 50.36 23.69 34.78
CA MET A 1 50.87 22.40 34.28
C MET A 1 49.83 21.38 34.65
N GLY A 2 49.18 20.62 33.79
CA GLY A 2 49.28 20.31 32.37
C GLY A 2 48.17 19.28 32.10
N THR A 3 47.71 19.20 30.86
CA THR A 3 46.59 18.42 30.35
C THR A 3 46.73 16.91 30.55
N ASP A 4 45.62 16.16 30.55
CA ASP A 4 45.31 15.25 29.42
C ASP A 4 43.92 14.61 29.53
N ALA A 5 43.29 14.51 28.36
CA ALA A 5 41.95 14.01 28.13
C ALA A 5 41.92 12.48 27.98
N LEU A 6 40.78 11.87 28.26
CA LEU A 6 40.36 10.67 27.52
C LEU A 6 38.84 10.64 27.38
N ALA A 7 38.39 10.93 26.16
CA ALA A 7 37.05 10.62 25.69
C ALA A 7 36.92 9.10 25.53
N THR A 8 35.86 8.50 26.06
CA THR A 8 35.42 7.18 25.63
C THR A 8 34.18 7.35 24.77
N VAL A 9 34.41 7.35 23.45
CA VAL A 9 33.40 7.08 22.44
C VAL A 9 33.17 5.57 22.47
N THR A 10 31.95 5.15 22.78
CA THR A 10 31.43 3.87 22.27
C THR A 10 30.13 4.16 21.56
N SER A 11 30.26 4.17 20.23
CA SER A 11 29.22 4.18 19.23
C SER A 11 28.18 3.09 19.48
N ASN A 12 26.90 3.46 19.33
CA ASN A 12 25.78 2.54 19.10
C ASN A 12 26.08 1.58 17.93
N PRO A 13 25.29 0.51 17.81
CA PRO A 13 24.28 0.60 16.77
C PRO A 13 22.88 0.37 17.32
N VAL A 14 22.01 1.29 16.91
CA VAL A 14 20.56 1.15 16.95
C VAL A 14 20.20 -0.09 16.14
N ASP A 15 19.50 -1.02 16.78
CA ASP A 15 18.87 -2.16 16.11
C ASP A 15 17.72 -1.64 15.24
N ASP A 16 18.05 -1.24 14.02
CA ASP A 16 17.11 -0.82 12.97
C ASP A 16 16.76 -2.00 12.04
N GLY A 17 16.72 -3.21 12.61
CA GLY A 17 16.56 -4.46 11.90
C GLY A 17 15.13 -5.01 11.94
N LEU A 18 14.44 -4.96 10.80
CA LEU A 18 13.20 -5.70 10.47
C LEU A 18 11.86 -5.07 10.93
N VAL A 19 11.43 -4.03 10.21
CA VAL A 19 10.05 -3.46 10.30
C VAL A 19 8.98 -4.40 9.67
N TYR A 20 9.41 -5.48 9.03
CA TYR A 20 8.54 -6.45 8.36
C TYR A 20 8.52 -7.74 9.19
N GLY A 21 7.35 -8.13 9.71
CA GLY A 21 7.18 -9.47 10.27
C GLY A 21 7.48 -10.54 9.21
N GLY A 22 8.01 -11.69 9.63
CA GLY A 22 8.37 -12.80 8.74
C GLY A 22 7.22 -13.38 7.90
N SER A 23 5.97 -13.01 8.22
CA SER A 23 4.76 -13.43 7.51
C SER A 23 4.22 -12.41 6.47
N SER A 24 4.94 -11.31 6.21
CA SER A 24 4.45 -10.26 5.28
C SER A 24 4.71 -10.58 3.80
N THR A 25 3.83 -10.12 2.89
CA THR A 25 4.04 -10.40 1.45
C THR A 25 5.27 -9.73 0.86
N ILE A 26 5.67 -8.54 1.31
CA ILE A 26 6.95 -7.95 0.86
C ILE A 26 8.13 -8.83 1.32
N ALA A 27 8.09 -9.38 2.54
CA ALA A 27 9.12 -10.31 3.00
C ALA A 27 9.09 -11.62 2.20
N PHE A 28 7.90 -12.18 1.93
CA PHE A 28 7.73 -13.34 1.07
C PHE A 28 8.30 -13.11 -0.33
N VAL A 29 7.93 -12.02 -1.01
CA VAL A 29 8.45 -11.69 -2.35
C VAL A 29 9.97 -11.51 -2.30
N ARG A 30 10.51 -10.83 -1.27
CA ARG A 30 11.95 -10.71 -1.06
C ARG A 30 12.64 -12.07 -0.95
N SER A 31 12.02 -13.06 -0.31
CA SER A 31 12.59 -14.41 -0.22
C SER A 31 12.70 -15.10 -1.59
N PHE A 32 11.78 -14.81 -2.54
CA PHE A 32 11.87 -15.30 -3.91
C PHE A 32 12.88 -14.54 -4.76
N THR A 33 13.04 -13.23 -4.55
CA THR A 33 14.03 -12.43 -5.29
C THR A 33 15.45 -12.67 -4.79
N HIS A 34 15.63 -12.96 -3.49
CA HIS A 34 16.92 -13.27 -2.88
C HIS A 34 17.24 -14.77 -2.84
N GLY A 35 16.30 -15.64 -3.26
CA GLY A 35 16.43 -17.10 -3.29
C GLY A 35 17.47 -17.68 -4.27
N ALA A 36 18.44 -16.88 -4.73
CA ALA A 36 19.64 -17.34 -5.43
C ALA A 36 20.90 -17.34 -4.54
N SER A 37 20.85 -16.93 -3.26
CA SER A 37 21.96 -17.17 -2.32
C SER A 37 21.52 -17.19 -0.85
N GLU A 38 21.81 -18.33 -0.23
CA GLU A 38 22.06 -18.58 1.20
C GLU A 38 20.87 -18.65 2.18
N LEU A 39 20.56 -19.91 2.52
CA LEU A 39 19.87 -20.37 3.72
C LEU A 39 20.79 -20.23 4.94
N ILE A 40 20.48 -19.36 5.90
CA ILE A 40 21.09 -19.40 7.25
C ILE A 40 20.05 -19.14 8.35
N GLN A 41 19.70 -20.24 9.03
CA GLN A 41 19.44 -20.49 10.45
C GLN A 41 18.69 -19.45 11.31
N GLN A 42 17.48 -19.86 11.75
CA GLN A 42 16.82 -19.37 12.96
C GLN A 42 17.26 -20.20 14.19
N PRO A 43 17.38 -19.59 15.39
CA PRO A 43 17.16 -20.29 16.63
C PRO A 43 15.83 -19.88 17.27
N ASP A 44 15.01 -20.88 17.58
CA ASP A 44 13.85 -20.81 18.46
C ASP A 44 14.26 -20.44 19.89
N SER A 45 13.52 -19.54 20.54
CA SER A 45 13.37 -19.59 21.99
C SER A 45 11.99 -19.10 22.44
N ARG A 46 11.13 -20.06 22.79
CA ARG A 46 9.90 -19.86 23.56
C ARG A 46 10.25 -19.68 25.03
N THR A 47 9.76 -18.61 25.66
CA THR A 47 9.41 -18.62 27.09
C THR A 47 8.16 -17.78 27.33
N SER A 48 7.08 -18.48 27.68
CA SER A 48 5.82 -17.94 28.18
C SER A 48 5.97 -17.55 29.64
N LYS A 49 5.53 -16.33 30.00
CA LYS A 49 4.98 -16.02 31.32
C LYS A 49 3.82 -15.03 31.14
N GLY A 50 2.62 -15.54 31.38
CA GLY A 50 1.40 -14.74 31.41
C GLY A 50 1.34 -13.86 32.66
N ASN A 51 0.87 -12.64 32.49
CA ASN A 51 0.29 -11.84 33.55
C ASN A 51 -1.02 -11.24 33.04
N ALA A 52 -2.12 -11.64 33.68
CA ALA A 52 -3.45 -11.10 33.43
C ALA A 52 -3.53 -9.67 34.00
N GLY A 53 -3.52 -8.68 33.12
CA GLY A 53 -3.64 -7.25 33.44
C GLY A 53 -4.98 -6.69 32.99
N HIS A 54 -5.83 -6.43 33.98
CA HIS A 54 -6.97 -5.49 34.04
C HIS A 54 -7.32 -4.70 32.75
N LEU A 55 -8.47 -5.02 32.15
CA LEU A 55 -9.12 -4.22 31.10
C LEU A 55 -9.56 -2.86 31.66
N LYS A 56 -8.83 -1.80 31.30
CA LYS A 56 -9.32 -0.42 31.44
C LYS A 56 -10.17 -0.10 30.20
N THR A 57 -11.46 0.10 30.41
CA THR A 57 -12.35 0.66 29.40
C THR A 57 -12.05 2.14 29.25
N ASP A 58 -11.30 2.51 28.21
CA ASP A 58 -11.12 3.90 27.82
C ASP A 58 -12.46 4.48 27.34
N ARG A 59 -12.82 5.65 27.89
CA ARG A 59 -13.98 6.42 27.44
C ARG A 59 -13.81 6.79 25.96
N PRO A 60 -14.90 6.80 25.16
CA PRO A 60 -14.80 7.29 23.79
C PRO A 60 -14.38 8.75 23.81
N VAL A 61 -13.22 9.04 23.20
CA VAL A 61 -12.76 10.39 22.94
C VAL A 61 -13.83 11.07 22.07
N SER A 62 -14.36 12.20 22.54
CA SER A 62 -15.30 13.03 21.80
C SER A 62 -14.71 13.30 20.41
N ALA A 63 -15.41 12.86 19.36
CA ALA A 63 -15.02 13.10 17.98
C ALA A 63 -15.17 14.60 17.71
N GLN A 64 -14.08 15.35 17.85
CA GLN A 64 -14.01 16.68 17.28
C GLN A 64 -14.18 16.55 15.77
N PRO A 65 -14.97 17.41 15.12
CA PRO A 65 -15.05 17.45 13.66
C PRO A 65 -13.62 17.56 13.14
N LEU A 66 -13.24 16.61 12.29
CA LEU A 66 -11.93 16.68 11.62
C LEU A 66 -11.90 18.03 10.90
N PRO A 67 -10.86 18.86 11.11
CA PRO A 67 -10.69 20.05 10.28
C PRO A 67 -10.73 19.60 8.82
N ILE A 68 -11.42 20.35 7.97
CA ILE A 68 -11.44 20.14 6.52
C ILE A 68 -9.98 20.27 6.08
N MET A 69 -9.27 19.16 6.03
CA MET A 69 -7.92 19.07 5.48
C MET A 69 -8.07 19.40 4.00
N GLU A 70 -7.76 20.64 3.66
CA GLU A 70 -7.66 21.11 2.29
C GLU A 70 -6.81 20.11 1.48
N ARG A 71 -7.20 19.88 0.23
CA ARG A 71 -6.46 18.98 -0.67
C ARG A 71 -5.02 19.46 -0.75
N ASP A 72 -4.08 18.63 -0.32
CA ASP A 72 -2.65 18.93 -0.33
C ASP A 72 -2.10 18.75 -1.76
N PRO A 73 -1.76 19.83 -2.50
CA PRO A 73 -1.28 19.73 -3.86
C PRO A 73 0.01 18.90 -3.97
N ALA A 74 0.82 18.85 -2.90
CA ALA A 74 2.04 18.05 -2.86
C ALA A 74 1.77 16.54 -3.00
N SER A 75 0.56 16.08 -2.66
CA SER A 75 0.17 14.67 -2.77
C SER A 75 0.06 14.20 -4.23
N TYR A 76 -0.12 15.12 -5.17
CA TYR A 76 -0.22 14.84 -6.61
C TYR A 76 1.12 14.98 -7.34
N LEU A 77 2.19 15.40 -6.65
CA LEU A 77 3.51 15.56 -7.26
C LEU A 77 4.12 14.19 -7.59
N LEU A 78 4.55 14.04 -8.84
CA LEU A 78 5.26 12.85 -9.32
C LEU A 78 6.74 12.92 -8.95
N PRO A 79 7.38 11.79 -8.61
CA PRO A 79 8.84 11.72 -8.53
C PRO A 79 9.45 11.93 -9.92
N PRO A 80 10.78 12.15 -10.03
CA PRO A 80 11.45 12.23 -11.33
C PRO A 80 11.07 11.06 -12.23
N ARG A 81 10.76 11.32 -13.50
CA ARG A 81 10.18 10.34 -14.43
C ARG A 81 10.92 9.01 -14.48
N ARG A 82 12.26 9.03 -14.38
CA ARG A 82 13.09 7.83 -14.31
C ARG A 82 12.75 6.96 -13.09
N SER A 83 12.69 7.57 -11.90
CA SER A 83 12.31 6.89 -10.66
C SER A 83 10.85 6.42 -10.69
N ALA A 84 9.94 7.26 -11.20
CA ALA A 84 8.53 6.90 -11.36
C ALA A 84 8.36 5.64 -12.22
N ASN A 85 9.04 5.60 -13.37
CA ASN A 85 9.03 4.45 -14.28
C ASN A 85 9.61 3.19 -13.62
N ASP A 86 10.73 3.33 -12.90
CA ASP A 86 11.37 2.23 -12.17
C ASP A 86 10.42 1.62 -11.12
N TYR A 87 9.75 2.46 -10.32
CA TYR A 87 8.83 1.97 -9.29
C TYR A 87 7.59 1.29 -9.89
N VAL A 88 7.01 1.88 -10.95
CA VAL A 88 5.87 1.27 -11.65
C VAL A 88 6.27 -0.07 -12.27
N GLN A 89 7.46 -0.15 -12.88
CA GLN A 89 7.97 -1.40 -13.44
C GLN A 89 8.16 -2.47 -12.35
N CYS A 90 8.79 -2.10 -11.23
CA CYS A 90 8.94 -2.99 -10.08
C CYS A 90 7.59 -3.52 -9.56
N PHE A 91 6.56 -2.68 -9.50
CA PHE A 91 5.22 -3.14 -9.12
C PHE A 91 4.66 -4.20 -10.08
N TRP A 92 4.79 -3.99 -11.39
CA TRP A 92 4.33 -4.95 -12.40
C TRP A 92 5.11 -6.27 -12.37
N GLU A 93 6.38 -6.22 -12.00
CA GLU A 93 7.27 -7.38 -11.98
C GLU A 93 7.09 -8.23 -10.72
N TYR A 94 6.98 -7.59 -9.55
CA TYR A 94 7.07 -8.29 -8.26
C TYR A 94 5.71 -8.48 -7.57
N ILE A 95 4.70 -7.65 -7.87
CA ILE A 95 3.46 -7.59 -7.09
C ILE A 95 2.25 -7.97 -7.91
N HIS A 96 2.14 -7.44 -9.14
CA HIS A 96 1.03 -7.75 -10.02
C HIS A 96 0.82 -9.26 -10.29
N PRO A 97 1.87 -10.09 -10.41
CA PRO A 97 1.68 -11.54 -10.57
C PRO A 97 0.98 -12.21 -9.38
N LEU A 98 1.14 -11.66 -8.17
CA LEU A 98 0.52 -12.17 -6.94
C LEU A 98 -0.88 -11.58 -6.72
N PHE A 99 -1.05 -10.29 -7.03
CA PHE A 99 -2.28 -9.55 -6.82
C PHE A 99 -2.68 -8.79 -8.09
N PRO A 100 -3.27 -9.46 -9.09
CA PRO A 100 -3.55 -8.90 -10.40
C PRO A 100 -4.83 -8.03 -10.41
N VAL A 101 -4.92 -7.06 -9.50
CA VAL A 101 -6.09 -6.20 -9.31
C VAL A 101 -6.16 -5.06 -10.31
N LEU A 102 -5.04 -4.70 -10.95
CA LEU A 102 -4.97 -3.64 -11.97
C LEU A 102 -4.81 -4.23 -13.38
N HIS A 103 -5.47 -3.62 -14.36
CA HIS A 103 -5.22 -3.93 -15.77
C HIS A 103 -4.02 -3.13 -16.28
N LYS A 104 -2.90 -3.82 -16.57
CA LYS A 104 -1.61 -3.18 -16.90
C LYS A 104 -1.72 -2.18 -18.06
N THR A 105 -2.33 -2.57 -19.18
CA THR A 105 -2.44 -1.71 -20.36
C THR A 105 -3.18 -0.41 -20.05
N SER A 106 -4.39 -0.51 -19.50
CA SER A 106 -5.20 0.68 -19.17
C SER A 106 -4.58 1.56 -18.08
N PHE A 107 -3.86 0.97 -17.13
CA PHE A 107 -3.13 1.74 -16.12
C PHE A 107 -1.95 2.50 -16.74
N MET A 108 -1.16 1.82 -17.58
CA MET A 108 0.02 2.41 -18.21
C MET A 108 -0.35 3.49 -19.23
N GLU A 109 -1.48 3.35 -19.94
CA GLU A 109 -2.04 4.42 -20.77
C GLU A 109 -2.29 5.68 -19.94
N LYS A 110 -3.06 5.58 -18.85
CA LYS A 110 -3.31 6.71 -17.94
C LYS A 110 -2.02 7.30 -17.36
N TYR A 111 -1.09 6.45 -16.94
CA TYR A 111 0.21 6.87 -16.42
C TYR A 111 1.04 7.63 -17.48
N SER A 112 1.02 7.16 -18.73
CA SER A 112 1.74 7.81 -19.84
C SER A 112 1.18 9.21 -20.14
N HIS A 113 -0.14 9.38 -20.02
CA HIS A 113 -0.81 10.65 -20.25
C HIS A 113 -0.43 11.73 -19.23
N LEU A 114 -0.03 11.35 -18.01
CA LEU A 114 0.45 12.31 -17.01
C LEU A 114 1.68 13.09 -17.50
N TRP A 115 2.52 12.44 -18.31
CA TRP A 115 3.74 13.05 -18.84
C TRP A 115 3.53 13.83 -20.15
N SER A 116 2.45 13.57 -20.87
CA SER A 116 2.06 14.40 -22.03
C SER A 116 1.29 15.65 -21.62
N ALA A 117 0.63 15.63 -20.46
CA ALA A 117 -0.14 16.75 -19.94
C ALA A 117 0.71 17.87 -19.33
N GLU A 118 2.01 17.64 -19.11
CA GLU A 118 2.96 18.67 -18.66
C GLU A 118 3.23 19.76 -19.72
N GLU A 119 2.83 19.54 -20.98
CA GLU A 119 3.09 20.47 -22.09
C GLU A 119 1.99 21.53 -22.33
N GLY A 120 0.93 21.61 -21.51
CA GLY A 120 -0.10 22.65 -21.78
C GLY A 120 -1.37 22.71 -20.94
N ARG A 121 -1.34 22.48 -19.62
CA ARG A 121 -2.50 22.83 -18.77
C ARG A 121 -2.12 23.82 -17.67
N ASP A 122 -2.66 25.03 -17.79
CA ASP A 122 -3.06 25.83 -16.64
C ASP A 122 -4.07 25.00 -15.84
N ARG A 123 -3.67 24.49 -14.68
CA ARG A 123 -4.57 23.81 -13.74
C ARG A 123 -5.42 24.87 -13.04
N ASP A 124 -6.34 25.47 -13.77
CA ASP A 124 -7.40 26.26 -13.14
C ASP A 124 -8.22 25.29 -12.30
N GLY A 125 -8.18 25.52 -10.99
CA GLY A 125 -8.79 24.65 -10.00
C GLY A 125 -10.30 24.80 -10.03
N ASP A 126 -10.99 23.83 -10.61
CA ASP A 126 -12.33 23.50 -10.15
C ASP A 126 -12.70 22.06 -10.55
N VAL A 127 -13.21 21.31 -9.56
CA VAL A 127 -13.68 19.92 -9.62
C VAL A 127 -12.61 18.88 -10.03
N SER A 128 -11.78 18.39 -9.09
CA SER A 128 -11.08 17.12 -9.38
C SER A 128 -12.10 15.97 -9.38
N ASP A 129 -12.14 15.27 -10.51
CA ASP A 129 -12.95 14.07 -10.71
C ASP A 129 -12.54 13.03 -9.66
N VAL A 130 -13.53 12.44 -8.97
CA VAL A 130 -13.32 11.33 -8.02
C VAL A 130 -12.47 10.23 -8.65
N ASN A 131 -12.63 9.98 -9.95
CA ASN A 131 -11.82 8.99 -10.68
C ASN A 131 -10.34 9.40 -10.81
N GLU A 132 -10.05 10.68 -10.97
CA GLU A 132 -8.68 11.20 -10.97
C GLU A 132 -8.04 11.07 -9.59
N ASN A 133 -8.79 11.35 -8.52
CA ASN A 133 -8.34 11.14 -7.14
C ASN A 133 -8.05 9.67 -6.85
N ILE A 134 -8.95 8.77 -7.26
CA ILE A 134 -8.74 7.32 -7.12
C ILE A 134 -7.47 6.89 -7.88
N PHE A 135 -7.29 7.38 -9.11
CA PHE A 135 -6.12 7.04 -9.90
C PHE A 135 -4.83 7.57 -9.27
N ALA A 136 -4.78 8.84 -8.87
CA ALA A 136 -3.61 9.44 -8.21
C ALA A 136 -3.26 8.74 -6.89
N SER A 137 -4.27 8.33 -6.12
CA SER A 137 -4.09 7.53 -4.90
C SER A 137 -3.52 6.15 -5.21
N THR A 138 -4.10 5.47 -6.19
CA THR A 138 -3.63 4.16 -6.65
C THR A 138 -2.19 4.24 -7.16
N LEU A 139 -1.83 5.29 -7.89
CA LEU A 139 -0.48 5.52 -8.40
C LEU A 139 0.53 5.74 -7.27
N ASN A 140 0.17 6.54 -6.26
CA ASN A 140 0.99 6.69 -5.06
C ASN A 140 1.20 5.34 -4.35
N LEU A 141 0.18 4.49 -4.23
CA LEU A 141 0.33 3.14 -3.67
C LEU A 141 1.23 2.24 -4.53
N VAL A 142 1.11 2.33 -5.86
CA VAL A 142 2.00 1.63 -6.80
C VAL A 142 3.46 2.08 -6.59
N PHE A 143 3.71 3.38 -6.41
CA PHE A 143 5.05 3.89 -6.07
C PHE A 143 5.53 3.41 -4.71
N ALA A 144 4.67 3.45 -3.68
CA ALA A 144 4.99 3.02 -2.33
C ALA A 144 5.44 1.55 -2.28
N ILE A 145 4.77 0.69 -3.03
CA ILE A 145 5.12 -0.72 -3.12
C ILE A 145 6.32 -0.91 -4.05
N GLY A 146 6.33 -0.27 -5.22
CA GLY A 146 7.37 -0.44 -6.23
C GLY A 146 8.77 -0.02 -5.76
N CYS A 147 8.87 1.09 -5.02
CA CYS A 147 10.15 1.59 -4.52
C CYS A 147 10.83 0.62 -3.52
N GLN A 148 10.07 -0.29 -2.91
CA GLN A 148 10.60 -1.34 -2.02
C GLN A 148 11.43 -2.40 -2.76
N PHE A 149 11.21 -2.56 -4.06
CA PHE A 149 11.91 -3.53 -4.92
C PHE A 149 12.92 -2.87 -5.85
N SER A 150 12.85 -1.56 -6.06
CA SER A 150 13.83 -0.82 -6.85
C SER A 150 15.26 -1.00 -6.32
N ALA A 151 16.20 -1.29 -7.22
CA ALA A 151 17.63 -1.31 -6.93
C ALA A 151 18.22 0.11 -6.83
N SER A 152 17.54 1.10 -7.42
CA SER A 152 17.96 2.51 -7.42
C SER A 152 17.76 3.19 -6.07
N VAL A 153 16.95 2.61 -5.17
CA VAL A 153 16.65 3.13 -3.84
C VAL A 153 17.54 2.42 -2.80
N PRO A 154 18.39 3.14 -2.05
CA PRO A 154 19.16 2.55 -0.95
C PRO A 154 18.26 1.86 0.07
N ALA A 155 18.66 0.68 0.56
CA ALA A 155 17.82 -0.16 1.43
C ALA A 155 17.27 0.59 2.65
N GLN A 156 18.09 1.43 3.29
CA GLN A 156 17.73 2.25 4.44
C GLN A 156 16.65 3.31 4.14
N ASN A 157 16.52 3.74 2.88
CA ASN A 157 15.58 4.79 2.48
C ASN A 157 14.23 4.22 2.00
N LYS A 158 14.16 2.92 1.66
CA LYS A 158 12.97 2.30 1.05
C LYS A 158 11.72 2.45 1.94
N VAL A 159 11.85 2.19 3.23
CA VAL A 159 10.73 2.27 4.19
C VAL A 159 10.18 3.69 4.28
N ALA A 160 11.05 4.68 4.49
CA ALA A 160 10.65 6.09 4.61
C ALA A 160 10.02 6.61 3.31
N LEU A 161 10.62 6.30 2.16
CA LEU A 161 10.08 6.71 0.85
C LEU A 161 8.71 6.08 0.58
N ALA A 162 8.53 4.81 0.92
CA ALA A 162 7.26 4.15 0.73
C ALA A 162 6.16 4.71 1.65
N GLU A 163 6.50 5.02 2.90
CA GLU A 163 5.57 5.68 3.83
C GLU A 163 5.15 7.05 3.30
N ASP A 164 6.07 7.84 2.72
CA ASP A 164 5.73 9.14 2.13
C ASP A 164 4.66 9.00 1.03
N PHE A 165 4.86 8.11 0.06
CA PHE A 165 3.87 7.84 -0.99
C PHE A 165 2.55 7.32 -0.42
N TYR A 166 2.58 6.44 0.59
CA TYR A 166 1.38 5.96 1.25
C TYR A 166 0.60 7.10 1.91
N GLN A 167 1.28 8.03 2.60
CA GLN A 167 0.63 9.18 3.21
C GLN A 167 0.00 10.12 2.16
N ARG A 168 0.67 10.34 1.01
CA ARG A 168 0.09 11.08 -0.12
C ARG A 168 -1.19 10.42 -0.64
N SER A 169 -1.18 9.10 -0.84
CA SER A 169 -2.38 8.36 -1.24
C SER A 169 -3.53 8.55 -0.25
N ARG A 170 -3.25 8.55 1.06
CA ARG A 170 -4.28 8.76 2.07
C ARG A 170 -4.85 10.16 2.00
N LYS A 171 -4.00 11.20 1.93
CA LYS A 171 -4.41 12.60 1.87
C LYS A 171 -5.35 12.88 0.69
N ILE A 172 -5.09 12.28 -0.47
CA ILE A 172 -5.95 12.43 -1.66
C ILE A 172 -7.34 11.84 -1.43
N PHE A 173 -7.43 10.69 -0.77
CA PHE A 173 -8.65 9.89 -0.77
C PHE A 173 -9.38 9.85 0.57
N VAL A 174 -9.10 10.72 1.55
CA VAL A 174 -9.82 10.72 2.84
C VAL A 174 -11.31 11.04 2.70
N TYR A 175 -11.69 11.92 1.77
CA TYR A 175 -13.05 12.49 1.72
C TYR A 175 -14.04 11.71 0.84
N ASP A 176 -13.56 11.07 -0.23
CA ASP A 176 -14.43 10.48 -1.25
C ASP A 176 -14.75 8.99 -1.01
N ILE A 177 -14.24 8.38 0.08
CA ILE A 177 -14.33 6.92 0.30
C ILE A 177 -15.78 6.44 0.45
N PHE A 178 -16.59 7.19 1.19
CA PHE A 178 -17.94 6.74 1.57
C PHE A 178 -18.99 7.05 0.50
N ASP A 179 -18.76 8.09 -0.30
CA ASP A 179 -19.70 8.52 -1.35
C ASP A 179 -19.37 7.91 -2.72
N SER A 180 -18.23 7.24 -2.86
CA SER A 180 -17.84 6.53 -4.08
C SER A 180 -18.06 5.03 -3.95
N THR A 181 -18.61 4.42 -5.01
CA THR A 181 -18.69 2.97 -5.15
C THR A 181 -18.35 2.62 -6.59
N SER A 182 -17.11 2.21 -6.83
CA SER A 182 -16.59 1.90 -8.16
C SER A 182 -15.59 0.76 -8.11
N VAL A 183 -15.38 0.09 -9.25
CA VAL A 183 -14.35 -0.96 -9.38
C VAL A 183 -12.97 -0.37 -9.07
N SER A 184 -12.69 0.84 -9.54
CA SER A 184 -11.44 1.57 -9.28
C SER A 184 -11.19 1.78 -7.78
N LEU A 185 -12.24 2.07 -7.00
CA LEU A 185 -12.16 2.18 -5.55
C LEU A 185 -11.74 0.85 -4.91
N VAL A 186 -12.39 -0.25 -5.31
CA VAL A 186 -12.02 -1.59 -4.80
C VAL A 186 -10.56 -1.91 -5.11
N GLN A 187 -10.12 -1.64 -6.34
CA GLN A 187 -8.73 -1.84 -6.75
C GLN A 187 -7.76 -1.03 -5.87
N MET A 188 -8.03 0.25 -5.66
CA MET A 188 -7.21 1.13 -4.81
C MET A 188 -7.14 0.60 -3.37
N LEU A 189 -8.28 0.21 -2.79
CA LEU A 189 -8.34 -0.37 -1.43
C LEU A 189 -7.54 -1.67 -1.35
N LEU A 190 -7.61 -2.56 -2.34
CA LEU A 190 -6.83 -3.80 -2.36
C LEU A 190 -5.33 -3.53 -2.47
N VAL A 191 -4.90 -2.60 -3.33
CA VAL A 191 -3.47 -2.20 -3.41
C VAL A 191 -3.01 -1.60 -2.07
N SER A 192 -3.86 -0.83 -1.39
CA SER A 192 -3.59 -0.31 -0.05
C SER A 192 -3.44 -1.43 0.99
N GLY A 193 -4.32 -2.44 0.94
CA GLY A 193 -4.20 -3.65 1.75
C GLY A 193 -2.88 -4.40 1.52
N VAL A 194 -2.48 -4.54 0.24
CA VAL A 194 -1.21 -5.17 -0.16
C VAL A 194 0.01 -4.43 0.40
N TYR A 195 -0.03 -3.10 0.45
CA TYR A 195 1.01 -2.33 1.11
C TYR A 195 0.99 -2.56 2.63
N LEU A 196 -0.19 -2.43 3.24
CA LEU A 196 -0.37 -2.43 4.69
C LEU A 196 -0.03 -3.76 5.37
N GLN A 197 -0.21 -4.89 4.69
CA GLN A 197 0.15 -6.22 5.22
C GLN A 197 1.65 -6.35 5.55
N SER A 198 2.45 -5.47 4.97
CA SER A 198 3.90 -5.41 5.16
C SER A 198 4.29 -4.26 6.09
N THR A 199 3.38 -3.77 6.91
CA THR A 199 3.65 -2.67 7.83
C THR A 199 3.18 -3.03 9.23
N ARG A 200 3.58 -2.22 10.21
CA ARG A 200 3.06 -2.27 11.58
C ARG A 200 1.56 -1.95 11.70
N TYR A 201 0.88 -1.56 10.63
CA TYR A 201 -0.50 -1.08 10.67
C TYR A 201 -1.55 -2.20 10.48
N ALA A 202 -1.46 -3.27 11.27
CA ALA A 202 -2.32 -4.47 11.14
C ALA A 202 -3.83 -4.14 11.19
N SER A 203 -4.27 -3.33 12.17
CA SER A 203 -5.67 -2.89 12.27
C SER A 203 -6.14 -2.13 11.03
N ARG A 204 -5.29 -1.27 10.44
CA ARG A 204 -5.65 -0.55 9.20
C ARG A 204 -5.75 -1.51 8.02
N CYS A 205 -4.83 -2.48 7.93
CA CYS A 205 -4.87 -3.52 6.90
C CYS A 205 -6.20 -4.27 6.95
N TRP A 206 -6.59 -4.76 8.13
CA TRP A 206 -7.87 -5.46 8.35
C TRP A 206 -9.08 -4.61 7.95
N ASN A 207 -9.13 -3.35 8.38
CA ASN A 207 -10.23 -2.43 8.06
C ASN A 207 -10.32 -2.13 6.55
N VAL A 208 -9.19 -1.90 5.88
CA VAL A 208 -9.14 -1.60 4.45
C VAL A 208 -9.59 -2.81 3.61
N ILE A 209 -9.16 -4.03 3.99
CA ILE A 209 -9.59 -5.25 3.30
C ILE A 209 -11.09 -5.49 3.52
N GLY A 210 -11.58 -5.34 4.75
CA GLY A 210 -13.01 -5.46 5.05
C GLY A 210 -13.86 -4.42 4.32
N LEU A 211 -13.35 -3.22 4.09
CA LEU A 211 -14.01 -2.21 3.24
C LEU A 211 -14.00 -2.63 1.76
N ALA A 212 -12.85 -3.09 1.24
CA ALA A 212 -12.74 -3.56 -0.14
C ALA A 212 -13.73 -4.69 -0.46
N ILE A 213 -13.90 -5.64 0.46
CA ILE A 213 -14.85 -6.76 0.35
C ILE A 213 -16.28 -6.24 0.27
N ARG A 214 -16.69 -5.35 1.17
CA ARG A 214 -18.05 -4.79 1.19
C ARG A 214 -18.35 -3.98 -0.06
N THR A 215 -17.40 -3.18 -0.54
CA THR A 215 -17.53 -2.43 -1.79
C THR A 215 -17.57 -3.37 -3.02
N ALA A 216 -16.80 -4.46 -3.03
CA ALA A 216 -16.88 -5.47 -4.09
C ALA A 216 -18.23 -6.19 -4.08
N GLN A 217 -18.78 -6.45 -2.90
CA GLN A 217 -20.10 -7.06 -2.72
C GLN A 217 -21.22 -6.15 -3.19
N SER A 218 -21.19 -4.86 -2.83
CA SER A 218 -22.19 -3.88 -3.28
C SER A 218 -22.21 -3.70 -4.80
N LEU A 219 -21.06 -3.87 -5.45
CA LEU A 219 -20.91 -3.89 -6.91
C LEU A 219 -21.29 -5.23 -7.55
N GLY A 220 -21.60 -6.26 -6.77
CA GLY A 220 -21.95 -7.59 -7.30
C GLY A 220 -20.77 -8.38 -7.87
N LEU A 221 -19.51 -8.00 -7.59
CA LEU A 221 -18.32 -8.68 -8.15
C LEU A 221 -18.15 -10.13 -7.68
N HIS A 222 -18.83 -10.49 -6.59
CA HIS A 222 -18.88 -11.84 -6.02
C HIS A 222 -19.86 -12.78 -6.75
N LEU A 223 -20.73 -12.23 -7.59
CA LEU A 223 -21.75 -12.99 -8.30
C LEU A 223 -21.20 -13.41 -9.68
N ASP A 224 -21.53 -14.63 -10.09
CA ASP A 224 -21.25 -15.11 -11.45
C ASP A 224 -22.33 -14.60 -12.44
N VAL A 225 -22.40 -13.27 -12.59
CA VAL A 225 -23.37 -12.60 -13.49
C VAL A 225 -22.96 -12.74 -14.96
N ALA A 226 -21.75 -13.21 -15.22
CA ALA A 226 -21.20 -13.40 -16.57
C ALA A 226 -22.02 -14.36 -17.43
N LYS A 227 -22.86 -15.22 -16.82
CA LYS A 227 -23.84 -16.07 -17.50
C LYS A 227 -25.03 -15.33 -18.12
N TYR A 228 -25.35 -14.13 -17.64
CA TYR A 228 -26.64 -13.48 -17.92
C TYR A 228 -26.53 -12.11 -18.60
N ARG A 229 -25.32 -11.53 -18.71
CA ARG A 229 -25.09 -10.26 -19.42
C ARG A 229 -23.98 -10.33 -20.47
N PRO A 230 -24.20 -9.73 -21.66
CA PRO A 230 -23.14 -9.48 -22.63
C PRO A 230 -22.26 -8.32 -22.15
N GLU A 231 -21.42 -8.58 -21.14
CA GLU A 231 -20.38 -7.65 -20.70
C GLU A 231 -19.05 -7.89 -21.42
N ASN A 232 -18.25 -6.83 -21.56
CA ASN A 232 -16.88 -6.88 -22.09
C ASN A 232 -16.05 -7.94 -21.34
N GLN A 233 -15.34 -8.79 -22.07
CA GLN A 233 -14.48 -9.85 -21.53
C GLN A 233 -13.46 -9.30 -20.52
N LEU A 234 -12.90 -8.12 -20.78
CA LEU A 234 -11.97 -7.48 -19.84
C LEU A 234 -12.62 -7.22 -18.48
N ASN A 235 -13.84 -6.68 -18.46
CA ASN A 235 -14.53 -6.36 -17.21
C ASN A 235 -14.84 -7.64 -16.41
N LYS A 236 -15.23 -8.72 -17.09
CA LYS A 236 -15.47 -10.03 -16.47
C LYS A 236 -14.21 -10.59 -15.81
N GLU A 237 -13.09 -10.57 -16.52
CA GLU A 237 -11.80 -11.04 -15.98
C GLU A 237 -11.33 -10.17 -14.81
N MET A 238 -11.49 -8.84 -14.90
CA MET A 238 -11.12 -7.94 -13.81
C MET A 238 -11.99 -8.16 -12.56
N ALA A 239 -13.31 -8.30 -12.71
CA ALA A 239 -14.22 -8.60 -11.60
C ALA A 239 -13.79 -9.89 -10.86
N ARG A 240 -13.50 -10.95 -11.63
CA ARG A 240 -13.04 -12.24 -11.07
C ARG A 240 -11.70 -12.09 -10.33
N ARG A 241 -10.71 -11.43 -10.93
CA ARG A 241 -9.38 -11.20 -10.30
C ARG A 241 -9.50 -10.39 -9.02
N ILE A 242 -10.29 -9.33 -9.03
CA ILE A 242 -10.54 -8.47 -7.88
C ILE A 242 -11.20 -9.28 -6.75
N TRP A 243 -12.27 -10.01 -7.05
CA TRP A 243 -12.97 -10.81 -6.05
C TRP A 243 -12.06 -11.89 -5.43
N HIS A 244 -11.30 -12.64 -6.23
CA HIS A 244 -10.36 -13.62 -5.69
C HIS A 244 -9.25 -12.96 -4.87
N THR A 245 -8.77 -11.79 -5.27
CA THR A 245 -7.76 -11.06 -4.48
C THR A 245 -8.32 -10.63 -3.12
N CYS A 246 -9.58 -10.20 -3.05
CA CYS A 246 -10.26 -9.95 -1.77
C CYS A 246 -10.17 -11.18 -0.86
N LEU A 247 -10.51 -12.36 -1.37
CA LEU A 247 -10.49 -13.61 -0.59
C LEU A 247 -9.09 -14.03 -0.16
N VAL A 248 -8.08 -13.81 -1.01
CA VAL A 248 -6.69 -14.10 -0.67
C VAL A 248 -6.22 -13.21 0.47
N LEU A 249 -6.44 -11.88 0.37
CA LEU A 249 -6.01 -10.94 1.39
C LEU A 249 -6.76 -11.11 2.71
N ASP A 250 -8.06 -11.41 2.68
CA ASP A 250 -8.87 -11.70 3.87
C ASP A 250 -8.31 -12.88 4.67
N LYS A 251 -7.99 -13.97 3.96
CA LYS A 251 -7.34 -15.15 4.56
C LYS A 251 -5.96 -14.82 5.10
N SER A 252 -5.14 -14.06 4.37
CA SER A 252 -3.79 -13.68 4.83
C SER A 252 -3.83 -12.88 6.14
N VAL A 253 -4.78 -11.96 6.29
CA VAL A 253 -4.94 -11.20 7.54
C VAL A 253 -5.48 -12.07 8.67
N ALA A 254 -6.42 -12.99 8.39
CA ALA A 254 -6.94 -13.91 9.39
C ALA A 254 -5.89 -14.89 9.95
N LEU A 255 -4.85 -15.22 9.16
CA LEU A 255 -3.77 -16.12 9.55
C LEU A 255 -2.58 -15.42 10.21
N SER A 256 -2.52 -14.08 10.13
CA SER A 256 -1.44 -13.32 10.76
C SER A 256 -1.75 -13.12 12.25
N PRO A 257 -0.83 -13.47 13.18
CA PRO A 257 -1.02 -13.17 14.59
C PRO A 257 -1.02 -11.64 14.77
N MET A 258 -2.20 -11.07 15.07
CA MET A 258 -2.35 -9.66 15.42
C MET A 258 -1.91 -9.37 16.85
#